data_AF-A0AAE0B969-F1
#
_entry.id   AF-A0AAE0B969-F1
#
_cell.length_a   1.000
_cell.length_b   1.000
_cell.length_c   1.000
_cell.angle_alpha   90.00
_cell.angle_beta   90.00
_cell.angle_gamma   90.00
#
_symmetry.space_group_name_H-M   'P 1'
#
loop_
_entity.id
_entity.type
_entity.pdbx_description
1 polymer ?
#
loop_
_entity_poly.entity_id
_entity_poly.type
_entity_poly.pdbx_seq_one_letter_code
_entity_poly.pdbx_strand_id
1 'polypeptide(L)'
;MSSEMLQAAKVYRQLLKAVKKHIGKEDYKTHFNEYVTQEFRKNCKLSDPSHIQQKIKHAHDYTFLLNSVHHHKDLLFSYNIAVDRSEEMKRTLGKSAASVGLQLPDVYQS
;
A
#
# COMPACT_ATOMS: atom_id res chain seq x y z
N MET A 1 10.56 30.77 -2.40
CA MET A 1 9.09 30.94 -2.53
C MET A 1 8.46 30.17 -3.71
N SER A 2 8.65 30.52 -5.00
CA SER A 2 7.95 29.81 -6.09
C SER A 2 8.38 28.34 -6.28
N SER A 3 9.69 28.06 -6.17
CA SER A 3 10.24 26.69 -6.32
C SER A 3 9.76 25.74 -5.23
N GLU A 4 9.75 26.19 -3.97
CA GLU A 4 9.31 25.38 -2.82
C GLU A 4 7.82 25.08 -2.90
N MET A 5 7.02 26.03 -3.37
CA MET A 5 5.58 25.83 -3.58
C MET A 5 5.30 24.80 -4.68
N LEU A 6 6.07 24.85 -5.78
CA LEU A 6 6.00 23.84 -6.85
C LEU A 6 6.41 22.46 -6.35
N GLN A 7 7.46 22.38 -5.54
CA GLN A 7 7.93 21.14 -4.93
C GLN A 7 6.90 20.57 -3.94
N ALA A 8 6.34 21.41 -3.07
CA ALA A 8 5.28 21.03 -2.14
C ALA A 8 4.05 20.49 -2.88
N ALA A 9 3.61 21.16 -3.94
CA ALA A 9 2.49 20.70 -4.77
C ALA A 9 2.78 19.37 -5.50
N LYS A 10 4.03 19.14 -5.90
CA LYS A 10 4.46 17.85 -6.47
C LYS A 10 4.41 16.74 -5.42
N VAL A 11 5.01 16.95 -4.26
CA VAL A 11 5.05 15.96 -3.17
C VAL A 11 3.66 15.66 -2.64
N TYR A 12 2.80 16.68 -2.49
CA TYR A 12 1.39 16.53 -2.12
C TYR A 12 0.65 15.57 -3.07
N ARG A 13 0.77 15.80 -4.38
CA ARG A 13 0.15 14.95 -5.40
C ARG A 13 0.68 13.52 -5.37
N GLN A 14 1.99 13.36 -5.17
CA GLN A 14 2.63 12.04 -5.08
C GLN A 14 2.15 11.27 -3.85
N LEU A 15 2.09 11.92 -2.68
CA LEU A 15 1.63 11.31 -1.44
C LEU A 15 0.16 10.89 -1.55
N LEU A 16 -0.72 11.78 -2.01
CA LEU A 16 -2.13 11.43 -2.22
C LEU A 16 -2.31 10.27 -3.21
N LYS A 17 -1.52 10.24 -4.29
CA LYS A 17 -1.56 9.13 -5.25
C LYS A 17 -1.12 7.82 -4.59
N ALA A 18 -0.08 7.85 -3.76
CA ALA A 18 0.42 6.67 -3.05
C ALA A 18 -0.60 6.17 -2.02
N VAL A 19 -1.18 7.07 -1.20
CA VAL A 19 -2.24 6.74 -0.25
C VAL A 19 -3.44 6.11 -0.95
N LYS A 20 -3.93 6.74 -2.03
CA LYS A 20 -5.06 6.22 -2.82
C LYS A 20 -4.76 4.85 -3.47
N LYS A 21 -3.52 4.61 -3.87
CA LYS A 21 -3.09 3.36 -4.51
C LYS A 21 -3.02 2.21 -3.49
N HIS A 22 -2.46 2.48 -2.33
CA HIS A 22 -2.03 1.43 -1.39
C HIS A 22 -2.97 1.22 -0.21
N ILE A 23 -3.62 2.28 0.27
CA ILE A 23 -4.57 2.19 1.40
C ILE A 23 -5.98 1.89 0.89
N GLY A 24 -6.38 2.54 -0.20
CA GLY A 24 -7.66 2.32 -0.87
C GLY A 24 -8.51 3.59 -0.99
N LYS A 25 -9.75 3.42 -1.46
CA LYS A 25 -10.72 4.50 -1.71
C LYS A 25 -12.06 4.27 -1.03
N GLU A 26 -12.14 3.24 -0.19
CA GLU A 26 -13.37 2.90 0.52
C GLU A 26 -13.72 4.02 1.51
N ASP A 27 -15.02 4.26 1.71
CA ASP A 27 -15.51 5.42 2.47
C ASP A 27 -14.89 5.49 3.88
N TYR A 28 -14.72 4.35 4.54
CA TYR A 28 -14.10 4.28 5.86
C TYR A 28 -12.60 4.62 5.88
N LYS A 29 -11.92 4.64 4.73
CA LYS A 29 -10.48 4.99 4.60
C LYS A 29 -10.24 6.41 4.08
N THR A 30 -11.31 7.17 3.82
CA THR A 30 -11.21 8.54 3.29
C THR A 30 -10.44 9.48 4.23
N HIS A 31 -10.51 9.22 5.53
CA HIS A 31 -9.84 9.99 6.58
C HIS A 31 -8.32 10.11 6.38
N PHE A 32 -7.65 9.16 5.72
CA PHE A 32 -6.22 9.28 5.40
C PHE A 32 -5.93 10.40 4.39
N ASN A 33 -6.75 10.49 3.33
CA ASN A 33 -6.60 11.55 2.32
C ASN A 33 -6.98 12.93 2.90
N GLU A 34 -8.01 12.96 3.76
CA GLU A 34 -8.40 14.16 4.48
C GLU A 34 -7.31 14.63 5.42
N TYR A 35 -6.71 13.73 6.19
CA TYR A 35 -5.59 14.03 7.08
C TYR A 35 -4.41 14.63 6.32
N VAL A 36 -3.98 14.02 5.21
CA VAL A 36 -2.91 14.58 4.36
C VAL A 36 -3.29 15.97 3.87
N THR A 37 -4.51 16.16 3.40
CA THR A 37 -4.98 17.46 2.92
C THR A 37 -5.00 18.52 4.02
N GLN A 38 -5.46 18.15 5.22
CA GLN A 38 -5.46 19.04 6.38
C GLN A 38 -4.05 19.42 6.81
N GLU A 39 -3.11 18.46 6.86
CA GLU A 39 -1.72 18.74 7.21
C GLU A 39 -1.06 19.71 6.23
N PHE A 40 -1.24 19.53 4.91
CA PHE A 40 -0.72 20.50 3.95
C PHE A 40 -1.36 21.88 4.11
N ARG A 41 -2.67 21.96 4.34
CA ARG A 41 -3.38 23.24 4.57
C ARG A 41 -2.92 23.96 5.83
N LYS A 42 -2.68 23.24 6.94
CA LYS A 42 -2.16 23.82 8.18
C LYS A 42 -0.78 24.45 7.97
N ASN A 43 0.06 23.78 7.19
CA ASN A 43 1.43 24.21 6.94
C ASN A 43 1.54 25.28 5.82
N CYS A 44 0.46 25.63 5.10
CA CYS A 44 0.46 26.69 4.08
C CYS A 44 0.81 28.09 4.61
N LYS A 45 0.62 28.34 5.91
CA LYS A 45 0.90 29.64 6.54
C LYS A 45 2.33 29.76 7.08
N LEU A 46 3.13 28.70 6.99
CA LEU A 46 4.52 28.75 7.42
C LEU A 46 5.31 29.73 6.56
N SER A 47 6.11 30.58 7.20
CA SER A 47 6.96 31.56 6.53
C SER A 47 8.45 31.20 6.62
N ASP A 48 8.85 30.31 7.53
CA ASP A 48 10.23 29.87 7.70
C ASP A 48 10.64 28.87 6.59
N PRO A 49 11.59 29.22 5.71
CA PRO A 49 12.02 28.36 4.61
C PRO A 49 12.63 27.03 5.08
N SER A 50 13.36 27.02 6.20
CA SER A 50 13.98 25.80 6.74
C SER A 50 12.91 24.79 7.16
N HIS A 51 11.90 25.28 7.90
CA HIS A 51 10.77 24.46 8.32
C HIS A 51 9.95 23.93 7.14
N ILE A 52 9.74 24.75 6.10
CA ILE A 52 9.04 24.34 4.87
C ILE A 52 9.79 23.20 4.19
N GLN A 53 11.11 23.33 4.00
CA GLN A 53 11.92 22.29 3.37
C GLN A 53 11.92 20.99 4.18
N GLN A 54 11.99 21.08 5.51
CA GLN A 54 11.89 19.92 6.38
C GLN A 54 10.54 19.22 6.24
N LYS A 55 9.43 19.95 6.19
CA LYS A 55 8.08 19.37 6.00
C LYS A 55 7.93 18.73 4.61
N ILE A 56 8.45 19.36 3.56
CA ILE A 56 8.47 18.80 2.21
C ILE A 56 9.25 17.48 2.19
N LYS A 57 10.43 17.46 2.84
CA LYS A 57 11.26 16.26 2.97
C LYS A 57 10.51 15.14 3.71
N HIS A 58 9.88 15.45 4.85
CA HIS A 58 9.09 14.46 5.58
C HIS A 58 7.98 13.85 4.71
N ALA A 59 7.22 14.66 3.98
CA ALA A 59 6.15 14.15 3.12
C ALA A 59 6.70 13.28 1.97
N HIS A 60 7.87 13.63 1.42
CA HIS A 60 8.57 12.81 0.44
C HIS A 60 9.02 11.47 1.04
N ASP A 61 9.63 11.49 2.23
CA ASP A 61 10.13 10.30 2.91
C ASP A 61 8.99 9.33 3.27
N TYR A 62 7.83 9.85 3.69
CA TYR A 62 6.63 9.04 3.90
C TYR A 62 6.11 8.42 2.60
N THR A 63 6.13 9.19 1.50
CA THR A 63 5.75 8.66 0.18
C THR A 63 6.69 7.54 -0.25
N PHE A 64 7.99 7.70 -0.02
CA PHE A 64 8.99 6.67 -0.30
C PHE A 64 8.74 5.41 0.54
N LEU A 65 8.60 5.55 1.86
CA LEU A 65 8.32 4.44 2.78
C LEU A 65 7.08 3.65 2.35
N LEU A 66 5.96 4.34 2.09
CA LEU A 66 4.70 3.70 1.73
C LEU A 66 4.83 2.88 0.45
N ASN A 67 5.50 3.42 -0.57
CA ASN A 67 5.73 2.71 -1.82
C ASN A 67 6.67 1.52 -1.64
N SER A 68 7.76 1.67 -0.89
CA SER A 68 8.73 0.61 -0.65
C SER A 68 8.10 -0.56 0.12
N VAL A 69 7.32 -0.30 1.17
CA VAL A 69 6.62 -1.35 1.93
C VAL A 69 5.69 -2.16 1.03
N HIS A 70 4.90 -1.49 0.20
CA HIS A 70 3.98 -2.18 -0.71
C HIS A 70 4.71 -2.92 -1.82
N HIS A 71 5.80 -2.35 -2.34
CA HIS A 71 6.65 -3.05 -3.30
C HIS A 71 7.25 -4.33 -2.72
N HIS A 72 7.73 -4.30 -1.48
CA HIS A 72 8.23 -5.50 -0.79
C HIS A 72 7.11 -6.52 -0.52
N LYS A 73 5.91 -6.07 -0.16
CA LYS A 73 4.74 -6.94 -0.03
C LYS A 73 4.42 -7.66 -1.35
N ASP A 74 4.36 -6.92 -2.45
CA ASP A 74 4.11 -7.48 -3.78
C ASP A 74 5.21 -8.47 -4.19
N LEU A 75 6.48 -8.17 -3.85
CA LEU A 75 7.61 -9.04 -4.09
C LEU A 75 7.49 -10.35 -3.30
N LEU A 76 7.13 -10.31 -2.01
CA LEU A 76 6.91 -11.51 -1.20
C LEU A 76 5.81 -12.40 -1.80
N PHE A 77 4.71 -11.80 -2.23
CA PHE A 77 3.64 -12.52 -2.91
C PHE A 77 4.10 -13.12 -4.24
N SER A 78 4.97 -12.44 -5.00
CA SER A 78 5.51 -12.99 -6.25
C SER A 78 6.36 -14.25 -6.04
N TYR A 79 7.01 -14.39 -4.88
CA TYR A 79 7.74 -15.60 -4.49
C TYR A 79 6.85 -16.65 -3.82
N ASN A 80 5.53 -16.44 -3.77
CA ASN A 80 4.58 -17.26 -3.02
C ASN A 80 4.96 -17.38 -1.53
N ILE A 81 5.61 -16.35 -0.99
CA ILE A 81 5.89 -16.21 0.44
C ILE A 81 4.68 -15.48 1.04
N ALA A 82 4.05 -16.08 2.05
CA ALA A 82 2.81 -15.60 2.68
C ALA A 82 1.54 -15.64 1.81
N VAL A 83 1.53 -16.45 0.73
CA VAL A 83 0.29 -16.87 0.05
C VAL A 83 -0.22 -18.13 0.74
N ASP A 84 -1.48 -18.15 1.16
CA ASP A 84 -2.12 -19.34 1.70
C ASP A 84 -2.25 -20.41 0.60
N ARG A 85 -1.38 -21.42 0.65
CA ARG A 85 -1.36 -22.53 -0.33
C ARG A 85 -2.31 -23.65 0.06
N SER A 86 -3.08 -23.53 1.14
CA SER A 86 -3.96 -24.60 1.62
C SER A 86 -4.91 -25.07 0.52
N GLU A 87 -5.51 -24.13 -0.21
CA GLU A 87 -6.44 -24.43 -1.30
C GLU A 87 -5.76 -24.97 -2.56
N GLU A 88 -4.57 -24.48 -2.90
CA GLU A 88 -3.79 -25.01 -4.02
C GLU A 88 -3.29 -26.43 -3.72
N MET A 89 -2.91 -26.69 -2.47
CA MET A 89 -2.51 -28.00 -1.98
C MET A 89 -3.70 -28.97 -1.96
N LYS A 90 -4.87 -28.58 -1.43
CA LYS A 90 -6.11 -29.36 -1.52
C LYS A 90 -6.44 -29.73 -2.97
N ARG A 91 -6.34 -28.77 -3.89
CA ARG A 91 -6.59 -29.00 -5.32
C ARG A 91 -5.61 -29.99 -5.94
N THR A 92 -4.33 -29.90 -5.58
CA THR A 92 -3.29 -30.82 -6.07
C THR A 92 -3.51 -32.22 -5.52
N LEU A 93 -3.82 -32.34 -4.22
CA LEU A 93 -4.11 -33.60 -3.55
C LEU A 93 -5.33 -34.29 -4.17
N GLY A 94 -6.38 -33.52 -4.52
CA GLY A 94 -7.57 -34.03 -5.19
C GLY A 94 -7.29 -34.58 -6.58
N LYS A 95 -6.43 -33.91 -7.36
CA LYS A 95 -5.97 -34.41 -8.66
C LYS A 95 -5.15 -35.70 -8.52
N SER A 96 -4.25 -35.76 -7.54
CA SER A 96 -3.44 -36.94 -7.27
C SER A 96 -4.29 -38.13 -6.84
N ALA A 97 -5.25 -37.92 -5.92
CA ALA A 97 -6.18 -38.97 -5.51
C ALA A 97 -7.02 -39.48 -6.71
N ALA A 98 -7.58 -38.57 -7.51
CA ALA A 98 -8.36 -38.93 -8.69
C ALA A 98 -7.54 -39.72 -9.73
N SER A 99 -6.24 -39.42 -9.88
CA SER A 99 -5.36 -40.13 -10.81
C SER A 99 -5.14 -41.61 -10.45
N VAL A 100 -5.31 -41.96 -9.17
CA VAL A 100 -5.24 -43.35 -8.68
C VAL A 100 -6.64 -43.94 -8.39
N GLY A 101 -7.70 -43.26 -8.82
CA GLY A 101 -9.08 -43.71 -8.61
C GLY A 101 -9.60 -43.54 -7.19
N LEU A 102 -8.95 -42.73 -6.36
CA LEU A 102 -9.35 -42.44 -4.99
C LEU A 102 -9.99 -41.06 -4.88
N GLN A 103 -10.82 -40.87 -3.86
CA GLN A 103 -11.42 -39.58 -3.52
C GLN A 103 -10.81 -39.02 -2.22
N LEU A 104 -10.83 -37.69 -2.08
CA LEU A 104 -10.39 -37.05 -0.85
C LEU A 104 -11.41 -37.29 0.28
N PRO A 105 -10.96 -37.60 1.52
CA PRO A 105 -11.84 -37.75 2.67
C PRO A 105 -12.66 -36.48 2.98
N ASP A 106 -13.81 -36.64 3.62
CA ASP A 106 -14.77 -35.55 3.89
C ASP A 106 -14.17 -34.36 4.66
N VAL A 107 -13.15 -34.61 5.50
CA VAL A 107 -12.39 -33.56 6.20
C VAL A 107 -11.71 -32.54 5.28
N TYR A 108 -11.53 -32.85 3.99
CA TYR A 108 -10.95 -31.94 2.99
C TYR A 108 -11.98 -31.31 2.05
N GLN A 109 -13.27 -31.67 2.16
CA GLN A 109 -14.35 -31.15 1.31
C GLN A 109 -15.01 -29.87 1.85
N SER A 110 -14.50 -29.33 2.98
CA SER A 110 -14.98 -28.10 3.64
C SER A 110 -14.11 -26.89 3.33
#